data_AF-A0A2V5TTV9-F1
#
_entry.id   AF-A0A2V5TTV9-F1
#
_cell.length_a   1.000
_cell.length_b   1.000
_cell.length_c   1.000
_cell.angle_alpha   90.00
_cell.angle_beta   90.00
_cell.angle_gamma   90.00
#
_symmetry.space_group_name_H-M   'P 1'
#
loop_
_entity.id
_entity.type
_entity.pdbx_description
1 polymer ?
#
loop_
_entity_poly.entity_id
_entity_poly.type
_entity_poly.pdbx_seq_one_letter_code
_entity_poly.pdbx_strand_id
1 'polypeptide(L)'
;MSRPCASSAFAFTNTSNAVSVPRRAMRLARRSSRCAALCITANQAVPAISLNSQSSTTFSTFVARPPPDKAHAGGECHVTTTRLRRPEFAADTPKTFASRQPRVQFGVLKRLLPFVILVLVLLIAAMAVHVDWTWKRKLSPRGGRYFFHRVELAVPSFHQSEEKWRDDPLGGVEANGTLGGEGCAVAAAAMVFKFYGIEIDPQKLNWFLTSADGYTENGWIYWDRAAWFAPDRVRHVYEDLASYQLIDSNLARGNPVIVRVRLPGGVTHFVVIAGKDGFDYLVRDPGAGAAKGLYPLRELGSEIEALRFYEPIANANSQVTAKR
;
A
#
# COMPACT_ATOMS: atom_id res chain seq x y z
N MET A 1 -82.68 27.44 8.71
CA MET A 1 -81.92 27.92 9.87
C MET A 1 -80.45 27.57 9.66
N SER A 2 -79.64 28.60 9.46
CA SER A 2 -78.24 28.76 9.92
C SER A 2 -77.23 27.62 9.74
N ARG A 3 -76.27 27.83 8.82
CA ARG A 3 -74.82 27.52 9.04
C ARG A 3 -74.30 28.34 10.25
N PRO A 4 -73.04 28.25 10.76
CA PRO A 4 -71.81 27.64 10.21
C PRO A 4 -70.85 27.05 11.29
N CYS A 5 -69.64 26.65 10.87
CA CYS A 5 -68.34 27.23 11.30
C CYS A 5 -67.22 26.21 11.55
N ALA A 6 -66.05 26.64 11.10
CA ALA A 6 -64.75 26.01 11.13
C ALA A 6 -63.90 26.52 12.32
N SER A 7 -62.60 26.18 12.29
CA SER A 7 -61.48 26.65 13.13
C SER A 7 -61.35 25.95 14.50
N SER A 8 -60.17 25.70 15.07
CA SER A 8 -58.77 25.95 14.69
C SER A 8 -57.85 25.31 15.74
N ALA A 9 -56.59 25.07 15.35
CA ALA A 9 -55.35 24.86 16.10
C ALA A 9 -55.32 24.89 17.64
N PHE A 10 -54.51 24.01 18.24
CA PHE A 10 -53.69 24.35 19.42
C PHE A 10 -52.42 23.51 19.49
N ALA A 11 -51.27 24.19 19.58
CA ALA A 11 -49.98 23.62 19.95
C ALA A 11 -49.86 23.64 21.48
N PHE A 12 -49.34 22.56 22.07
CA PHE A 12 -48.87 22.55 23.45
C PHE A 12 -47.45 22.00 23.49
N THR A 13 -46.55 22.88 23.93
CA THR A 13 -45.24 22.53 24.49
C THR A 13 -45.46 21.78 25.81
N ASN A 14 -44.65 20.77 26.07
CA ASN A 14 -44.55 20.21 27.42
C ASN A 14 -43.09 19.97 27.78
N THR A 15 -42.61 20.82 28.67
CA THR A 15 -41.43 20.65 29.51
C THR A 15 -41.76 19.66 30.62
N SER A 16 -40.84 18.76 30.97
CA SER A 16 -40.88 18.08 32.27
C SER A 16 -39.47 17.77 32.77
N ASN A 17 -39.24 18.21 34.00
CA ASN A 17 -38.06 18.04 34.84
C ASN A 17 -38.02 16.64 35.48
N ALA A 18 -36.81 16.13 35.77
CA ALA A 18 -36.44 15.41 37.02
C ALA A 18 -34.93 15.09 36.94
N VAL A 19 -34.02 15.74 37.68
CA VAL A 19 -33.71 15.68 39.13
C VAL A 19 -32.76 14.53 39.53
N SER A 20 -31.69 14.95 40.20
CA SER A 20 -30.82 14.27 41.18
C SER A 20 -29.47 13.69 40.72
N VAL A 21 -28.40 14.37 41.14
CA VAL A 21 -27.03 13.84 41.31
C VAL A 21 -26.54 14.32 42.68
N PRO A 22 -26.02 13.46 43.56
CA PRO A 22 -25.17 13.90 44.65
C PRO A 22 -23.68 13.57 44.40
N ARG A 23 -22.81 14.53 44.73
CA ARG A 23 -21.35 14.39 44.85
C ARG A 23 -20.95 14.22 46.33
N ARG A 24 -19.95 13.36 46.57
CA ARG A 24 -18.90 13.32 47.66
C ARG A 24 -18.71 11.86 48.13
N ALA A 25 -17.57 11.36 48.60
CA ALA A 25 -16.18 11.82 48.74
C ALA A 25 -15.30 10.60 49.12
N MET A 26 -13.98 10.72 48.95
CA MET A 26 -12.92 9.77 49.37
C MET A 26 -12.92 9.42 50.86
N ARG A 27 -12.55 8.17 51.22
CA ARG A 27 -11.24 7.80 51.85
C ARG A 27 -11.18 6.35 52.39
N LEU A 28 -9.97 5.79 52.25
CA LEU A 28 -9.24 4.85 53.15
C LEU A 28 -9.56 3.34 53.19
N ALA A 29 -8.67 2.60 52.50
CA ALA A 29 -7.73 1.58 53.02
C ALA A 29 -8.23 0.26 53.66
N ARG A 30 -7.77 -0.90 53.14
CA ARG A 30 -6.67 -1.75 53.69
C ARG A 30 -6.63 -3.17 53.08
N ARG A 31 -5.39 -3.60 52.77
CA ARG A 31 -4.76 -4.95 52.93
C ARG A 31 -5.38 -6.22 52.30
N SER A 32 -4.61 -6.85 51.40
CA SER A 32 -3.83 -8.12 51.59
C SER A 32 -3.54 -8.71 50.19
N SER A 33 -2.32 -8.94 49.71
CA SER A 33 -1.17 -9.75 50.17
C SER A 33 -1.43 -11.26 50.27
N ARG A 34 -1.35 -11.96 49.13
CA ARG A 34 -0.77 -13.32 48.92
C ARG A 34 -0.35 -13.37 47.42
N CYS A 35 0.91 -13.35 47.00
CA CYS A 35 2.02 -14.29 47.20
C CYS A 35 1.61 -15.76 47.05
N ALA A 36 1.75 -16.27 45.83
CA ALA A 36 2.08 -17.66 45.55
C ALA A 36 3.06 -17.68 44.38
N ALA A 37 4.35 -17.69 44.72
CA ALA A 37 5.41 -18.10 43.82
C ALA A 37 5.40 -19.63 43.78
N LEU A 38 5.43 -20.21 42.58
CA LEU A 38 5.90 -21.57 42.38
C LEU A 38 6.87 -21.56 41.20
N CYS A 39 8.16 -21.58 41.53
CA CYS A 39 9.25 -21.96 40.65
C CYS A 39 9.40 -23.48 40.68
N ILE A 40 9.40 -24.13 39.51
CA ILE A 40 10.17 -25.34 39.19
C ILE A 40 10.57 -25.17 37.71
N THR A 41 11.68 -24.51 37.41
CA THR A 41 12.99 -25.09 37.05
C THR A 41 13.00 -26.13 35.91
N ALA A 42 13.57 -25.65 34.79
CA ALA A 42 14.75 -26.18 34.11
C ALA A 42 14.62 -27.11 32.90
N ASN A 43 15.48 -26.79 31.92
CA ASN A 43 16.07 -27.62 30.86
C ASN A 43 15.16 -27.94 29.66
N GLN A 44 15.59 -27.84 28.39
CA GLN A 44 16.92 -27.86 27.79
C GLN A 44 16.82 -27.30 26.35
N ALA A 45 17.77 -26.46 25.94
CA ALA A 45 18.79 -26.75 24.93
C ALA A 45 18.34 -26.72 23.45
N VAL A 46 18.76 -25.62 22.81
CA VAL A 46 19.00 -25.44 21.37
C VAL A 46 19.97 -26.52 20.84
N PRO A 47 19.80 -26.98 19.59
CA PRO A 47 20.95 -27.28 18.77
C PRO A 47 20.96 -26.38 17.52
N ALA A 48 21.98 -25.53 17.48
CA ALA A 48 22.48 -24.96 16.25
C ALA A 48 23.18 -26.09 15.48
N ILE A 49 22.70 -26.42 14.29
CA ILE A 49 23.42 -27.27 13.35
C ILE A 49 24.12 -26.36 12.35
N SER A 50 25.43 -26.24 12.55
CA SER A 50 26.40 -25.82 11.54
C SER A 50 26.85 -27.07 10.79
N LEU A 51 26.72 -27.08 9.47
CA LEU A 51 27.52 -27.93 8.59
C LEU A 51 27.96 -27.12 7.37
N ASN A 52 29.29 -27.09 7.24
CA ASN A 52 30.11 -26.59 6.14
C ASN A 52 29.55 -26.87 4.74
N SER A 53 29.71 -25.88 3.85
CA SER A 53 30.34 -26.18 2.56
C SER A 53 31.36 -25.09 2.23
N GLN A 54 32.59 -25.53 2.07
CA GLN A 54 33.69 -24.76 1.49
C GLN A 54 33.52 -24.79 -0.03
N SER A 55 33.58 -23.62 -0.67
CA SER A 55 34.11 -23.53 -2.03
C SER A 55 34.74 -22.15 -2.23
N SER A 56 36.05 -22.16 -2.08
CA SER A 56 37.01 -21.12 -2.43
C SER A 56 36.95 -20.79 -3.91
N THR A 57 36.92 -19.51 -4.29
CA THR A 57 37.73 -18.90 -5.37
C THR A 57 37.42 -17.41 -5.46
N THR A 58 38.22 -16.58 -4.79
CA THR A 58 39.27 -15.72 -5.39
C THR A 58 38.73 -14.42 -6.01
N PHE A 59 38.75 -13.38 -5.19
CA PHE A 59 38.56 -11.98 -5.53
C PHE A 59 39.79 -11.50 -6.34
N SER A 60 39.59 -11.07 -7.59
CA SER A 60 40.67 -10.53 -8.42
C SER A 60 40.68 -9.01 -8.32
N THR A 61 41.57 -8.49 -7.48
CA THR A 61 41.96 -7.07 -7.41
C THR A 61 42.83 -6.72 -8.61
N PHE A 62 42.35 -5.86 -9.50
CA PHE A 62 43.16 -5.28 -10.57
C PHE A 62 43.74 -3.95 -10.07
N VAL A 63 45.01 -3.97 -9.66
CA VAL A 63 45.81 -2.77 -9.41
C VAL A 63 47.00 -2.80 -10.37
N ALA A 64 47.14 -1.69 -11.10
CA ALA A 64 48.10 -1.46 -12.17
C ALA A 64 49.57 -1.57 -11.73
N ARG A 65 50.44 -2.04 -12.64
CA ARG A 65 51.89 -1.83 -12.60
C ARG A 65 52.49 -1.51 -13.99
N PRO A 66 53.59 -0.73 -14.03
CA PRO A 66 54.11 -0.01 -15.21
C PRO A 66 55.07 -0.83 -16.09
N PRO A 67 55.44 -0.32 -17.29
CA PRO A 67 56.30 -1.05 -18.24
C PRO A 67 57.81 -0.98 -17.91
N PRO A 68 58.61 -1.96 -18.35
CA PRO A 68 60.07 -1.95 -18.16
C PRO A 68 60.83 -1.27 -19.31
N ASP A 69 61.87 -0.54 -18.94
CA ASP A 69 62.87 0.06 -19.82
C ASP A 69 64.06 -0.89 -20.08
N LYS A 70 64.46 -0.91 -21.36
CA LYS A 70 65.82 -0.99 -21.95
C LYS A 70 66.86 -2.01 -21.45
N ALA A 71 67.37 -2.78 -22.40
CA ALA A 71 68.71 -3.36 -22.35
C ALA A 71 69.49 -3.00 -23.64
N HIS A 72 70.69 -2.46 -23.44
CA HIS A 72 71.73 -2.22 -24.43
C HIS A 72 72.56 -3.50 -24.66
N ALA A 73 72.99 -3.73 -25.91
CA ALA A 73 74.18 -4.52 -26.23
C ALA A 73 74.86 -3.88 -27.45
N GLY A 74 76.18 -3.72 -27.38
CA GLY A 74 77.01 -3.02 -28.37
C GLY A 74 77.92 -3.93 -29.18
N GLY A 75 78.77 -3.27 -29.97
CA GLY A 75 79.93 -3.80 -30.71
C GLY A 75 79.63 -4.09 -32.19
N GLU A 76 80.47 -3.77 -33.17
CA GLU A 76 81.80 -3.17 -33.21
C GLU A 76 82.13 -2.71 -34.66
N CYS A 77 83.22 -1.96 -34.79
CA CYS A 77 83.80 -1.27 -35.95
C CYS A 77 84.01 -2.06 -37.26
N HIS A 78 84.03 -1.34 -38.40
CA HIS A 78 85.25 -1.18 -39.24
C HIS A 78 85.10 -0.17 -40.41
N VAL A 79 85.94 0.89 -40.39
CA VAL A 79 86.81 1.50 -41.43
C VAL A 79 86.31 1.40 -42.90
N THR A 80 86.19 2.46 -43.71
CA THR A 80 87.31 3.19 -44.34
C THR A 80 86.82 4.42 -45.13
N THR A 81 87.60 5.49 -45.04
CA THR A 81 87.75 6.71 -45.85
C THR A 81 87.35 6.59 -47.33
N THR A 82 86.76 7.65 -47.93
CA THR A 82 87.35 8.43 -49.07
C THR A 82 86.37 9.41 -49.76
N ARG A 83 86.83 10.66 -49.90
CA ARG A 83 86.52 11.74 -50.88
C ARG A 83 85.12 12.36 -51.04
N LEU A 84 85.10 13.66 -50.72
CA LEU A 84 84.46 14.79 -51.42
C LEU A 84 83.98 14.54 -52.86
N ARG A 85 82.69 14.83 -53.10
CA ARG A 85 82.17 15.59 -54.25
C ARG A 85 80.90 16.37 -53.83
N ARG A 86 80.90 17.69 -54.01
CA ARG A 86 79.71 18.51 -54.34
C ARG A 86 79.41 18.33 -55.84
N PRO A 87 78.26 18.73 -56.40
CA PRO A 87 77.03 19.35 -55.86
C PRO A 87 75.81 18.43 -56.18
N GLU A 88 74.52 18.70 -55.95
CA GLU A 88 73.67 19.75 -56.53
C GLU A 88 72.21 19.48 -56.08
N PHE A 89 71.38 20.51 -56.16
CA PHE A 89 69.97 20.64 -55.79
C PHE A 89 69.06 19.41 -55.92
N ALA A 90 68.28 19.13 -54.87
CA ALA A 90 66.84 18.83 -54.98
C ALA A 90 66.14 19.21 -53.67
N ALA A 91 65.24 20.19 -53.73
CA ALA A 91 64.40 20.60 -52.62
C ALA A 91 63.39 19.47 -52.32
N ASP A 92 63.63 18.71 -51.26
CA ASP A 92 62.66 17.75 -50.76
C ASP A 92 61.72 18.48 -49.80
N THR A 93 60.44 18.45 -50.13
CA THR A 93 59.38 19.15 -49.40
C THR A 93 59.14 18.47 -48.05
N PRO A 94 58.92 19.20 -46.94
CA PRO A 94 58.56 18.55 -45.69
C PRO A 94 57.16 17.97 -45.85
N LYS A 95 57.07 16.64 -45.89
CA LYS A 95 55.80 15.91 -45.74
C LYS A 95 55.25 16.21 -44.35
N THR A 96 54.38 17.21 -44.28
CA THR A 96 53.52 17.48 -43.14
C THR A 96 52.66 16.24 -42.89
N PHE A 97 52.96 15.52 -41.81
CA PHE A 97 52.10 14.47 -41.29
C PHE A 97 50.85 15.14 -40.70
N ALA A 98 49.88 15.45 -41.56
CA ALA A 98 48.60 15.98 -41.16
C ALA A 98 47.83 14.88 -40.42
N SER A 99 47.84 14.93 -39.09
CA SER A 99 46.94 14.15 -38.27
C SER A 99 45.51 14.56 -38.61
N ARG A 100 44.83 13.77 -39.46
CA ARG A 100 43.38 13.85 -39.61
C ARG A 100 42.74 13.35 -38.31
N GLN A 101 42.63 14.24 -37.33
CA GLN A 101 41.67 14.09 -36.25
C GLN A 101 40.28 14.00 -36.91
N PRO A 102 39.48 12.93 -36.66
CA PRO A 102 38.13 12.85 -37.18
C PRO A 102 37.33 13.98 -36.54
N ARG A 103 37.06 15.04 -37.32
CA ARG A 103 36.10 16.08 -36.91
C ARG A 103 34.77 15.39 -36.71
N VAL A 104 34.41 15.09 -35.47
CA VAL A 104 33.04 14.74 -35.10
C VAL A 104 32.16 15.83 -35.69
N GLN A 105 31.29 15.45 -36.64
CA GLN A 105 30.48 16.42 -37.39
C GLN A 105 29.49 17.08 -36.43
N PHE A 106 29.87 18.25 -35.90
CA PHE A 106 29.06 19.09 -35.00
C PHE A 106 27.62 19.34 -35.52
N GLY A 107 27.38 19.21 -36.82
CA GLY A 107 26.05 19.35 -37.44
C GLY A 107 25.07 18.21 -37.14
N VAL A 108 25.54 16.97 -36.96
CA VAL A 108 24.69 15.82 -36.64
C VAL A 108 24.25 15.86 -35.17
N LEU A 109 25.17 16.23 -34.27
CA LEU A 109 24.90 16.36 -32.83
C LEU A 109 23.86 17.45 -32.51
N LYS A 110 23.91 18.60 -33.21
CA LYS A 110 22.91 19.69 -33.04
C LYS A 110 21.52 19.31 -33.55
N ARG A 111 21.42 18.46 -34.58
CA ARG A 111 20.13 17.96 -35.12
C ARG A 111 19.49 16.90 -34.23
N LEU A 112 20.30 16.11 -33.53
CA LEU A 112 19.84 15.09 -32.58
C LEU A 112 19.56 15.65 -31.18
N LEU A 113 20.19 16.77 -30.80
CA LEU A 113 19.99 17.41 -29.50
C LEU A 113 18.52 17.66 -29.12
N PRO A 114 17.64 18.23 -29.98
CA PRO A 114 16.23 18.40 -29.62
C PRO A 114 15.50 17.07 -29.42
N PHE A 115 15.85 16.03 -30.18
CA PHE A 115 15.28 14.70 -30.01
C PHE A 115 15.75 14.05 -28.69
N VAL A 116 17.02 14.17 -28.35
CA VAL A 116 17.57 13.69 -27.07
C VAL A 116 16.92 14.43 -25.89
N ILE A 117 16.74 15.75 -25.99
CA ILE A 117 16.03 16.54 -24.98
C ILE A 117 14.58 16.08 -24.84
N LEU A 118 13.87 15.88 -25.96
CA LEU A 118 12.49 15.38 -25.95
C LEU A 118 12.38 14.03 -25.26
N VAL A 119 13.25 13.07 -25.61
CA VAL A 119 13.29 11.75 -24.98
C VAL A 119 13.56 11.88 -23.48
N LEU A 120 14.52 12.71 -23.07
CA LEU A 120 14.82 12.94 -21.66
C LEU A 120 13.61 13.52 -20.90
N VAL A 121 12.91 14.49 -21.48
CA VAL A 121 11.69 15.08 -20.90
C VAL A 121 10.60 14.02 -20.72
N LEU A 122 10.39 13.16 -21.73
CA LEU A 122 9.42 12.07 -21.64
C LEU A 122 9.78 11.05 -20.55
N LEU A 123 11.07 10.71 -20.42
CA LEU A 123 11.54 9.82 -19.36
C LEU A 123 11.34 10.42 -17.96
N ILE A 124 11.62 11.70 -17.78
CA ILE A 124 11.38 12.41 -16.51
C ILE A 124 9.88 12.46 -16.20
N ALA A 125 9.04 12.76 -17.18
CA ALA A 125 7.59 12.76 -17.01
C ALA A 125 7.05 11.37 -16.65
N ALA A 126 7.51 10.33 -17.34
CA ALA A 126 7.14 8.94 -17.03
C ALA A 126 7.59 8.53 -15.62
N MET A 127 8.80 8.93 -15.22
CA MET A 127 9.31 8.71 -13.86
C MET A 127 8.45 9.43 -12.82
N ALA A 128 8.08 10.69 -13.04
CA ALA A 128 7.23 11.44 -12.12
C ALA A 128 5.85 10.79 -11.95
N VAL A 129 5.23 10.34 -13.06
CA VAL A 129 3.95 9.61 -13.01
C VAL A 129 4.11 8.27 -12.28
N HIS A 130 5.19 7.55 -12.52
CA HIS A 130 5.46 6.29 -11.83
C HIS A 130 5.65 6.49 -10.32
N VAL A 131 6.39 7.53 -9.91
CA VAL A 131 6.55 7.89 -8.50
C VAL A 131 5.21 8.29 -7.90
N ASP A 132 4.43 9.16 -8.55
CA ASP A 132 3.09 9.56 -8.06
C ASP A 132 2.15 8.36 -7.87
N TRP A 133 2.21 7.40 -8.79
CA TRP A 133 1.39 6.19 -8.76
C TRP A 133 1.80 5.21 -7.65
N THR A 134 3.10 5.06 -7.38
CA THR A 134 3.65 4.07 -6.44
C THR A 134 3.84 4.61 -5.01
N TRP A 135 3.98 5.92 -4.85
CA TRP A 135 4.27 6.54 -3.56
C TRP A 135 3.09 6.42 -2.60
N LYS A 136 3.35 5.83 -1.43
CA LYS A 136 2.40 5.69 -0.34
C LYS A 136 2.20 7.01 0.40
N ARG A 137 0.95 7.48 0.48
CA ARG A 137 0.55 8.74 1.15
C ARG A 137 -0.96 8.77 1.39
N LYS A 138 -1.46 9.86 1.96
CA LYS A 138 -2.88 10.19 1.84
C LYS A 138 -3.20 10.51 0.39
N LEU A 139 -4.28 9.96 -0.15
CA LEU A 139 -4.61 10.09 -1.56
C LEU A 139 -5.93 10.83 -1.75
N SER A 140 -6.03 11.56 -2.86
CA SER A 140 -7.32 11.99 -3.37
C SER A 140 -8.21 10.76 -3.65
N PRO A 141 -9.53 10.86 -3.41
CA PRO A 141 -10.50 9.79 -3.70
C PRO A 141 -10.71 9.54 -5.21
N ARG A 142 -9.94 10.23 -6.06
CA ARG A 142 -9.93 10.12 -7.51
C ARG A 142 -8.49 10.23 -8.01
N GLY A 143 -8.09 9.37 -8.93
CA GLY A 143 -6.73 9.37 -9.50
C GLY A 143 -6.24 7.98 -9.93
N GLY A 144 -4.93 7.79 -9.94
CA GLY A 144 -4.30 6.54 -10.38
C GLY A 144 -4.41 6.29 -11.89
N ARG A 145 -4.27 5.03 -12.29
CA ARG A 145 -4.41 4.61 -13.69
C ARG A 145 -5.86 4.81 -14.14
N TYR A 146 -6.04 5.34 -15.35
CA TYR A 146 -7.36 5.41 -15.98
C TYR A 146 -7.88 4.02 -16.34
N PHE A 147 -9.14 3.74 -16.00
CA PHE A 147 -9.84 2.52 -16.39
C PHE A 147 -10.76 2.83 -17.58
N PHE A 148 -10.43 2.30 -18.76
CA PHE A 148 -11.20 2.50 -20.00
C PHE A 148 -12.59 1.84 -19.97
N HIS A 149 -12.79 0.90 -19.06
CA HIS A 149 -14.08 0.27 -18.81
C HIS A 149 -14.36 0.31 -17.32
N ARG A 150 -15.63 0.52 -16.98
CA ARG A 150 -16.09 0.48 -15.60
C ARG A 150 -15.90 -0.93 -15.04
N VAL A 151 -15.17 -1.03 -13.93
CA VAL A 151 -14.99 -2.26 -13.17
C VAL A 151 -15.87 -2.19 -11.94
N GLU A 152 -16.68 -3.21 -11.73
CA GLU A 152 -17.48 -3.40 -10.52
C GLU A 152 -17.30 -4.84 -10.03
N LEU A 153 -16.92 -4.96 -8.77
CA LEU A 153 -16.84 -6.21 -8.06
C LEU A 153 -18.17 -6.41 -7.33
N ALA A 154 -18.74 -7.61 -7.43
CA ALA A 154 -20.00 -7.98 -6.80
C ALA A 154 -19.88 -8.15 -5.26
N VAL A 155 -19.25 -7.18 -4.59
CA VAL A 155 -19.13 -7.14 -3.14
C VAL A 155 -20.54 -6.92 -2.56
N PRO A 156 -21.00 -7.82 -1.66
CA PRO A 156 -22.30 -7.68 -1.02
C PRO A 156 -22.33 -6.41 -0.14
N SER A 157 -23.52 -5.85 0.05
CA SER A 157 -23.71 -4.72 0.97
C SER A 157 -24.12 -5.25 2.34
N PHE A 158 -23.42 -4.81 3.39
CA PHE A 158 -23.85 -4.98 4.77
C PHE A 158 -24.01 -3.61 5.41
N HIS A 159 -25.15 -3.39 6.06
CA HIS A 159 -25.40 -2.15 6.79
C HIS A 159 -25.04 -2.37 8.26
N GLN A 160 -24.08 -1.60 8.79
CA GLN A 160 -23.60 -1.80 10.16
C GLN A 160 -24.73 -1.59 11.20
N SER A 161 -25.72 -0.74 10.88
CA SER A 161 -26.87 -0.46 11.74
C SER A 161 -28.13 -1.29 11.42
N GLU A 162 -27.96 -2.44 10.76
CA GLU A 162 -29.03 -3.40 10.54
C GLU A 162 -29.56 -3.97 11.87
N GLU A 163 -30.88 -4.11 11.97
CA GLU A 163 -31.59 -4.48 13.20
C GLU A 163 -31.05 -5.75 13.87
N LYS A 164 -30.58 -6.71 13.06
CA LYS A 164 -30.05 -7.99 13.55
C LYS A 164 -28.85 -7.84 14.51
N TRP A 165 -28.02 -6.81 14.35
CA TRP A 165 -26.75 -6.69 15.07
C TRP A 165 -26.38 -5.28 15.51
N ARG A 166 -27.16 -4.27 15.15
CA ARG A 166 -26.84 -2.85 15.46
C ARG A 166 -26.62 -2.59 16.95
N ASP A 167 -27.25 -3.38 17.81
CA ASP A 167 -27.25 -3.23 19.26
C ASP A 167 -26.18 -4.12 19.93
N ASP A 168 -25.44 -4.93 19.17
CA ASP A 168 -24.37 -5.77 19.70
C ASP A 168 -23.17 -4.91 20.15
N PRO A 169 -22.64 -5.11 21.37
CA PRO A 169 -21.45 -4.41 21.83
C PRO A 169 -20.23 -4.78 20.98
N LEU A 170 -19.45 -3.76 20.61
CA LEU A 170 -18.25 -3.96 19.80
C LEU A 170 -17.16 -4.66 20.63
N GLY A 171 -16.74 -5.85 20.21
CA GLY A 171 -15.80 -6.65 20.99
C GLY A 171 -16.34 -7.16 22.32
N GLY A 172 -17.67 -7.18 22.51
CA GLY A 172 -18.29 -7.57 23.79
C GLY A 172 -18.09 -6.57 24.93
N VAL A 173 -17.64 -5.34 24.63
CA VAL A 173 -17.36 -4.29 25.60
C VAL A 173 -18.23 -3.07 25.31
N GLU A 174 -19.19 -2.77 26.20
CA GLU A 174 -20.14 -1.65 26.06
C GLU A 174 -19.45 -0.28 25.86
N ALA A 175 -18.28 -0.08 26.48
CA ALA A 175 -17.53 1.17 26.38
C ALA A 175 -17.00 1.46 24.96
N ASN A 176 -16.90 0.44 24.11
CA ASN A 176 -16.48 0.57 22.71
C ASN A 176 -17.64 0.97 21.79
N GLY A 177 -18.84 1.14 22.33
CA GLY A 177 -20.06 1.34 21.56
C GLY A 177 -20.59 0.06 20.95
N THR A 178 -21.50 0.20 20.00
CA THR A 178 -22.18 -0.93 19.34
C THR A 178 -21.72 -1.10 17.89
N LEU A 179 -22.03 -2.25 17.31
CA LEU A 179 -21.80 -2.51 15.88
C LEU A 179 -22.53 -1.50 14.99
N GLY A 180 -23.71 -1.03 15.41
CA GLY A 180 -24.47 -0.01 14.70
C GLY A 180 -23.79 1.35 14.68
N GLY A 181 -23.18 1.77 15.79
CA GLY A 181 -22.49 3.06 15.88
C GLY A 181 -21.08 3.05 15.28
N GLU A 182 -20.29 2.04 15.63
CA GLU A 182 -18.83 2.04 15.43
C GLU A 182 -18.33 0.86 14.57
N GLY A 183 -19.23 0.01 14.08
CA GLY A 183 -18.90 -1.25 13.40
C GLY A 183 -18.46 -1.17 11.94
N CYS A 184 -18.17 0.02 11.40
CA CYS A 184 -17.82 0.20 9.98
C CYS A 184 -16.65 -0.69 9.53
N ALA A 185 -15.62 -0.85 10.38
CA ALA A 185 -14.46 -1.69 10.10
C ALA A 185 -14.84 -3.19 10.02
N VAL A 186 -15.66 -3.67 10.98
CA VAL A 186 -16.13 -5.06 11.04
C VAL A 186 -17.01 -5.36 9.83
N ALA A 187 -17.97 -4.48 9.52
CA ALA A 187 -18.85 -4.65 8.39
C ALA A 187 -18.08 -4.63 7.05
N ALA A 188 -17.10 -3.75 6.88
CA ALA A 188 -16.24 -3.70 5.69
C ALA A 188 -15.43 -5.00 5.51
N ALA A 189 -14.82 -5.52 6.59
CA ALA A 189 -14.10 -6.79 6.55
C ALA A 189 -15.05 -7.97 6.21
N ALA A 190 -16.24 -8.01 6.83
CA ALA A 190 -17.25 -9.02 6.55
C ALA A 190 -17.72 -8.99 5.09
N MET A 191 -17.91 -7.80 4.50
CA MET A 191 -18.27 -7.66 3.08
C MET A 191 -17.19 -8.27 2.16
N VAL A 192 -15.90 -8.02 2.44
CA VAL A 192 -14.78 -8.58 1.68
C VAL A 192 -14.70 -10.11 1.83
N PHE A 193 -14.88 -10.64 3.05
CA PHE A 193 -14.85 -12.08 3.27
C PHE A 193 -16.03 -12.79 2.61
N LYS A 194 -17.23 -12.19 2.67
CA LYS A 194 -18.40 -12.71 1.98
C LYS A 194 -18.22 -12.67 0.46
N PHE A 195 -17.55 -11.65 -0.09
CA PHE A 195 -17.14 -11.62 -1.49
C PHE A 195 -16.22 -12.79 -1.89
N TYR A 196 -15.34 -13.25 -0.98
CA TYR A 196 -14.54 -14.47 -1.18
C TYR A 196 -15.33 -15.78 -0.98
N GLY A 197 -16.65 -15.71 -0.82
CA GLY A 197 -17.54 -16.86 -0.62
C GLY A 197 -17.47 -17.46 0.78
N ILE A 198 -17.10 -16.67 1.79
CA ILE A 198 -17.09 -17.11 3.20
C ILE A 198 -18.45 -16.80 3.82
N GLU A 199 -19.02 -17.79 4.51
CA GLU A 199 -20.33 -17.64 5.15
C GLU A 199 -20.24 -16.84 6.44
N ILE A 200 -20.14 -15.52 6.29
CA ILE A 200 -19.98 -14.55 7.37
C ILE A 200 -20.96 -13.38 7.23
N ASP A 201 -21.25 -12.75 8.35
CA ASP A 201 -21.95 -11.47 8.47
C ASP A 201 -21.25 -10.61 9.55
N PRO A 202 -21.58 -9.32 9.70
CA PRO A 202 -20.91 -8.44 10.67
C PRO A 202 -20.98 -8.97 12.11
N GLN A 203 -22.10 -9.58 12.50
CA GLN A 203 -22.31 -10.13 13.83
C GLN A 203 -21.38 -11.32 14.12
N LYS A 204 -21.33 -12.30 13.21
CA LYS A 204 -20.43 -13.46 13.32
C LYS A 204 -18.97 -13.03 13.41
N LEU A 205 -18.57 -12.03 12.62
CA LEU A 205 -17.21 -11.52 12.68
C LEU A 205 -16.93 -10.79 14.00
N ASN A 206 -17.86 -9.97 14.50
CA ASN A 206 -17.74 -9.30 15.80
C ASN A 206 -17.53 -10.32 16.93
N TRP A 207 -18.38 -11.34 17.02
CA TRP A 207 -18.26 -12.39 18.05
C TRP A 207 -16.96 -13.18 17.95
N PHE A 208 -16.54 -13.53 16.72
CA PHE A 208 -15.27 -14.20 16.51
C PHE A 208 -14.10 -13.34 17.00
N LEU A 209 -14.05 -12.07 16.60
CA LEU A 209 -12.99 -11.15 17.01
C LEU A 209 -12.97 -10.97 18.53
N THR A 210 -14.13 -10.92 19.20
CA THR A 210 -14.20 -10.94 20.67
C THR A 210 -13.51 -12.18 21.25
N SER A 211 -13.78 -13.37 20.71
CA SER A 211 -13.20 -14.62 21.20
C SER A 211 -11.71 -14.80 20.88
N ALA A 212 -11.20 -14.07 19.88
CA ALA A 212 -9.85 -14.21 19.36
C ALA A 212 -8.90 -13.09 19.78
N ASP A 213 -9.27 -12.30 20.80
CA ASP A 213 -8.58 -11.07 21.22
C ASP A 213 -8.32 -10.13 20.02
N GLY A 214 -9.31 -10.03 19.14
CA GLY A 214 -9.27 -9.34 17.86
C GLY A 214 -9.51 -7.84 17.94
N TYR A 215 -9.59 -7.27 19.14
CA TYR A 215 -9.84 -5.85 19.38
C TYR A 215 -8.74 -5.23 20.25
N THR A 216 -8.40 -3.98 19.93
CA THR A 216 -7.68 -3.08 20.84
C THR A 216 -8.56 -2.65 22.00
N GLU A 217 -7.97 -2.06 23.05
CA GLU A 217 -8.70 -1.47 24.17
C GLU A 217 -9.68 -0.35 23.75
N ASN A 218 -9.49 0.25 22.57
CA ASN A 218 -10.34 1.31 22.03
C ASN A 218 -11.42 0.77 21.05
N GLY A 219 -11.60 -0.55 20.96
CA GLY A 219 -12.59 -1.16 20.06
C GLY A 219 -12.18 -1.21 18.58
N TRP A 220 -10.93 -0.90 18.24
CA TRP A 220 -10.44 -1.08 16.85
C TRP A 220 -10.06 -2.53 16.60
N ILE A 221 -10.44 -3.06 15.44
CA ILE A 221 -10.09 -4.43 15.06
C ILE A 221 -8.61 -4.57 14.70
N TYR A 222 -8.05 -5.72 15.03
CA TYR A 222 -6.81 -6.21 14.44
C TYR A 222 -7.12 -6.90 13.10
N TRP A 223 -6.68 -6.31 11.99
CA TRP A 223 -7.02 -6.78 10.64
C TRP A 223 -6.43 -8.16 10.33
N ASP A 224 -5.25 -8.46 10.86
CA ASP A 224 -4.65 -9.80 10.80
C ASP A 224 -5.50 -10.83 11.56
N ARG A 225 -6.03 -10.47 12.74
CA ARG A 225 -6.93 -11.34 13.53
C ARG A 225 -8.23 -11.63 12.82
N ALA A 226 -8.79 -10.68 12.06
CA ALA A 226 -9.98 -10.95 11.27
C ALA A 226 -9.75 -12.10 10.26
N ALA A 227 -8.58 -12.17 9.62
CA ALA A 227 -8.27 -13.24 8.67
C ALA A 227 -8.25 -14.64 9.32
N TRP A 228 -8.06 -14.73 10.65
CA TRP A 228 -8.11 -16.00 11.38
C TRP A 228 -9.50 -16.62 11.44
N PHE A 229 -10.55 -15.91 11.04
CA PHE A 229 -11.89 -16.49 10.89
C PHE A 229 -11.89 -17.61 9.84
N ALA A 230 -11.06 -17.47 8.79
CA ALA A 230 -10.95 -18.45 7.71
C ALA A 230 -9.49 -18.53 7.22
N PRO A 231 -8.57 -19.05 8.05
CA PRO A 231 -7.12 -18.93 7.84
C PRO A 231 -6.63 -19.69 6.59
N ASP A 232 -7.37 -20.73 6.17
CA ASP A 232 -7.07 -21.51 4.96
C ASP A 232 -7.66 -20.87 3.68
N ARG A 233 -8.44 -19.79 3.82
CA ARG A 233 -9.17 -19.16 2.71
C ARG A 233 -8.84 -17.69 2.53
N VAL A 234 -8.36 -17.01 3.55
CA VAL A 234 -8.05 -15.57 3.53
C VAL A 234 -6.75 -15.33 4.23
N ARG A 235 -5.93 -14.47 3.64
CA ARG A 235 -4.77 -13.87 4.31
C ARG A 235 -4.90 -12.36 4.36
N HIS A 236 -4.51 -11.79 5.49
CA HIS A 236 -4.23 -10.35 5.58
C HIS A 236 -2.92 -10.05 4.86
N VAL A 237 -2.91 -9.08 3.95
CA VAL A 237 -1.75 -8.78 3.11
C VAL A 237 -1.17 -7.41 3.39
N TYR A 238 -2.00 -6.43 3.69
CA TYR A 238 -1.56 -5.04 3.79
C TYR A 238 -2.43 -4.24 4.73
N GLU A 239 -1.77 -3.43 5.57
CA GLU A 239 -2.35 -2.36 6.36
C GLU A 239 -1.34 -1.22 6.50
N ASP A 240 -1.54 -0.11 5.78
CA ASP A 240 -0.73 1.11 5.92
C ASP A 240 -1.33 2.26 5.08
N LEU A 241 -0.57 3.32 4.82
CA LEU A 241 -0.84 4.34 3.80
C LEU A 241 -1.13 3.72 2.43
N ALA A 242 -1.98 4.40 1.67
CA ALA A 242 -2.40 3.96 0.34
C ALA A 242 -1.43 4.45 -0.74
N SER A 243 -1.33 3.71 -1.85
CA SER A 243 -0.85 4.24 -3.13
C SER A 243 -1.87 3.89 -4.23
N TYR A 244 -1.91 4.68 -5.30
CA TYR A 244 -2.80 4.38 -6.42
C TYR A 244 -2.47 3.02 -7.03
N GLN A 245 -1.19 2.65 -7.12
CA GLN A 245 -0.75 1.34 -7.57
C GLN A 245 -1.40 0.21 -6.77
N LEU A 246 -1.43 0.30 -5.44
CA LEU A 246 -1.98 -0.76 -4.61
C LEU A 246 -3.50 -0.92 -4.83
N ILE A 247 -4.23 0.18 -4.96
CA ILE A 247 -5.69 0.12 -5.21
C ILE A 247 -5.94 -0.40 -6.63
N ASP A 248 -5.31 0.20 -7.65
CA ASP A 248 -5.52 -0.12 -9.05
C ASP A 248 -5.16 -1.57 -9.37
N SER A 249 -4.04 -2.07 -8.84
CA SER A 249 -3.59 -3.45 -9.08
C SER A 249 -4.45 -4.49 -8.37
N ASN A 250 -5.06 -4.16 -7.23
CA ASN A 250 -6.05 -5.02 -6.59
C ASN A 250 -7.34 -5.07 -7.40
N LEU A 251 -7.89 -3.92 -7.79
CA LEU A 251 -9.11 -3.87 -8.59
C LEU A 251 -8.94 -4.56 -9.96
N ALA A 252 -7.81 -4.38 -10.63
CA ALA A 252 -7.51 -5.05 -11.89
C ALA A 252 -7.42 -6.58 -11.77
N ARG A 253 -7.09 -7.11 -10.57
CA ARG A 253 -7.08 -8.55 -10.25
C ARG A 253 -8.40 -9.05 -9.67
N GLY A 254 -9.44 -8.22 -9.63
CA GLY A 254 -10.73 -8.59 -9.05
C GLY A 254 -10.75 -8.61 -7.52
N ASN A 255 -9.80 -7.96 -6.87
CA ASN A 255 -9.70 -7.92 -5.41
C ASN A 255 -10.21 -6.57 -4.86
N PRO A 256 -11.27 -6.56 -4.03
CA PRO A 256 -11.71 -5.34 -3.37
C PRO A 256 -10.74 -4.93 -2.27
N VAL A 257 -10.72 -3.64 -1.95
CA VAL A 257 -9.85 -3.10 -0.89
C VAL A 257 -10.64 -2.25 0.08
N ILE A 258 -10.17 -2.14 1.31
CA ILE A 258 -10.83 -1.38 2.38
C ILE A 258 -10.03 -0.11 2.61
N VAL A 259 -10.69 1.04 2.62
CA VAL A 259 -10.04 2.33 2.88
C VAL A 259 -10.59 2.99 4.12
N ARG A 260 -9.70 3.69 4.83
CA ARG A 260 -10.06 4.60 5.91
C ARG A 260 -10.22 5.99 5.34
N VAL A 261 -11.32 6.64 5.69
CA VAL A 261 -11.61 8.04 5.37
C VAL A 261 -12.05 8.79 6.62
N ARG A 262 -12.14 10.12 6.51
CA ARG A 262 -12.66 10.99 7.56
C ARG A 262 -13.96 11.63 7.12
N LEU A 263 -15.09 11.25 7.74
CA LEU A 263 -16.37 11.88 7.47
C LEU A 263 -16.41 13.32 7.99
N PRO A 264 -17.35 14.15 7.51
CA PRO A 264 -17.64 15.44 8.13
C PRO A 264 -17.80 15.29 9.66
N GLY A 265 -17.14 16.17 10.43
CA GLY A 265 -17.07 16.05 11.90
C GLY A 265 -15.86 15.26 12.42
N GLY A 266 -15.00 14.74 11.55
CA GLY A 266 -13.73 14.12 11.95
C GLY A 266 -13.87 12.68 12.43
N VAL A 267 -15.01 12.03 12.17
CA VAL A 267 -15.26 10.62 12.50
C VAL A 267 -14.48 9.71 11.55
N THR A 268 -13.78 8.73 12.09
CA THR A 268 -13.12 7.69 11.31
C THR A 268 -14.17 6.80 10.66
N HIS A 269 -14.06 6.55 9.36
CA HIS A 269 -14.98 5.66 8.67
C HIS A 269 -14.24 4.71 7.72
N PHE A 270 -14.77 3.50 7.59
CA PHE A 270 -14.21 2.47 6.72
C PHE A 270 -15.22 2.09 5.65
N VAL A 271 -14.77 2.08 4.40
CA VAL A 271 -15.57 1.69 3.23
C VAL A 271 -14.77 0.74 2.34
N VAL A 272 -15.46 -0.05 1.53
CA VAL A 272 -14.83 -1.00 0.60
C VAL A 272 -14.82 -0.38 -0.79
N ILE A 273 -13.64 -0.12 -1.36
CA ILE A 273 -13.52 0.16 -2.79
C ILE A 273 -13.75 -1.16 -3.53
N ALA A 274 -14.86 -1.20 -4.26
CA ALA A 274 -15.34 -2.36 -4.98
C ALA A 274 -15.50 -2.07 -6.48
N GLY A 275 -14.91 -0.99 -6.98
CA GLY A 275 -14.94 -0.67 -8.40
C GLY A 275 -14.19 0.59 -8.77
N LYS A 276 -14.12 0.84 -10.08
CA LYS A 276 -13.53 2.05 -10.64
C LYS A 276 -14.17 2.40 -11.98
N ASP A 277 -14.46 3.68 -12.17
CA ASP A 277 -15.02 4.25 -13.39
C ASP A 277 -14.13 5.42 -13.85
N GLY A 278 -13.33 5.21 -14.90
CA GLY A 278 -12.29 6.16 -15.31
C GLY A 278 -11.24 6.37 -14.21
N PHE A 279 -11.29 7.54 -13.54
CA PHE A 279 -10.44 7.89 -12.40
C PHE A 279 -11.14 7.77 -11.04
N ASP A 280 -12.45 7.54 -11.03
CA ASP A 280 -13.27 7.56 -9.83
C ASP A 280 -13.35 6.18 -9.20
N TYR A 281 -12.96 6.07 -7.93
CA TYR A 281 -13.16 4.84 -7.16
C TYR A 281 -14.62 4.71 -6.72
N LEU A 282 -15.20 3.52 -6.85
CA LEU A 282 -16.57 3.21 -6.45
C LEU A 282 -16.56 2.39 -5.16
N VAL A 283 -17.43 2.73 -4.21
CA VAL A 283 -17.44 2.12 -2.87
C VAL A 283 -18.74 1.46 -2.48
N ARG A 284 -18.62 0.38 -1.71
CA ARG A 284 -19.65 -0.12 -0.79
C ARG A 284 -19.40 0.47 0.58
N ASP A 285 -20.38 1.20 1.09
CA ASP A 285 -20.31 1.90 2.37
C ASP A 285 -21.18 1.18 3.41
N PRO A 286 -20.62 0.67 4.51
CA PRO A 286 -21.41 0.00 5.54
C PRO A 286 -22.21 0.95 6.43
N GLY A 287 -21.94 2.26 6.39
CA GLY A 287 -22.64 3.27 7.16
C GLY A 287 -23.88 3.82 6.44
N ALA A 288 -24.08 5.13 6.51
CA ALA A 288 -25.24 5.80 5.92
C ALA A 288 -25.37 5.61 4.39
N GLY A 289 -24.28 5.29 3.69
CA GLY A 289 -24.29 4.98 2.26
C GLY A 289 -24.74 3.56 1.89
N ALA A 290 -25.06 2.68 2.84
CA ALA A 290 -25.35 1.27 2.56
C ALA A 290 -26.51 1.05 1.56
N ALA A 291 -27.52 1.92 1.63
CA ALA A 291 -28.68 1.89 0.74
C ALA A 291 -28.40 2.47 -0.67
N LYS A 292 -27.29 3.18 -0.87
CA LYS A 292 -26.96 3.82 -2.16
C LYS A 292 -26.41 2.86 -3.20
N GLY A 293 -26.00 1.66 -2.79
CA GLY A 293 -25.30 0.74 -3.67
C GLY A 293 -23.84 1.14 -3.89
N LEU A 294 -23.32 0.97 -5.11
CA LEU A 294 -21.99 1.45 -5.50
C LEU A 294 -22.06 2.92 -5.90
N TYR A 295 -21.29 3.77 -5.21
CA TYR A 295 -21.21 5.19 -5.54
C TYR A 295 -19.77 5.72 -5.47
N PRO A 296 -19.44 6.85 -6.11
CA PRO A 296 -18.11 7.43 -6.09
C PRO A 296 -17.61 7.80 -4.69
N LEU A 297 -16.41 7.34 -4.32
CA LEU A 297 -15.75 7.62 -3.04
C LEU A 297 -15.61 9.12 -2.74
N ARG A 298 -15.43 9.94 -3.79
CA ARG A 298 -15.34 11.40 -3.66
C ARG A 298 -16.55 12.03 -2.98
N GLU A 299 -17.73 11.39 -3.01
CA GLU A 299 -18.93 11.89 -2.34
C GLU A 299 -18.80 11.91 -0.81
N LEU A 300 -17.88 11.14 -0.23
CA LEU A 300 -17.56 11.21 1.19
C LEU A 300 -16.77 12.47 1.57
N GLY A 301 -16.28 13.23 0.58
CA GLY A 301 -15.62 14.52 0.80
C GLY A 301 -14.28 14.43 1.54
N SER A 302 -13.59 13.28 1.43
CA SER A 302 -12.40 12.98 2.23
C SER A 302 -11.28 12.34 1.41
N GLU A 303 -10.05 12.54 1.87
CA GLU A 303 -8.90 11.80 1.37
C GLU A 303 -8.92 10.35 1.87
N ILE A 304 -8.30 9.46 1.10
CA ILE A 304 -7.98 8.11 1.55
C ILE A 304 -6.81 8.23 2.54
N GLU A 305 -7.06 7.97 3.82
CA GLU A 305 -6.06 8.09 4.88
C GLU A 305 -5.24 6.83 5.10
N ALA A 306 -5.80 5.67 4.76
CA ALA A 306 -5.13 4.38 4.87
C ALA A 306 -5.85 3.32 4.02
N LEU A 307 -5.13 2.26 3.72
CA LEU A 307 -5.55 1.12 2.91
C LEU A 307 -5.36 -0.17 3.71
N ARG A 308 -6.35 -1.06 3.64
CA ARG A 308 -6.20 -2.48 3.95
C ARG A 308 -6.67 -3.32 2.80
N PHE A 309 -6.04 -4.48 2.62
CA PHE A 309 -6.64 -5.52 1.80
C PHE A 309 -6.22 -6.91 2.26
N TYR A 310 -7.14 -7.83 1.97
CA TYR A 310 -6.94 -9.25 2.11
C TYR A 310 -6.71 -9.84 0.73
N GLU A 311 -6.28 -11.08 0.66
CA GLU A 311 -6.32 -11.87 -0.57
C GLU A 311 -6.93 -13.24 -0.28
N PRO A 312 -7.76 -13.77 -1.19
CA PRO A 312 -8.22 -15.14 -1.08
C PRO A 312 -7.05 -16.10 -1.31
N ILE A 313 -6.99 -17.16 -0.51
CA ILE A 313 -6.06 -18.27 -0.71
C ILE A 313 -6.74 -19.20 -1.73
N ALA A 314 -6.19 -19.26 -2.94
CA ALA A 314 -6.70 -20.16 -3.96
C ALA A 314 -6.45 -21.61 -3.52
N ASN A 315 -7.52 -22.38 -3.35
CA ASN A 315 -7.41 -23.83 -3.27
C ASN A 315 -6.90 -24.33 -4.63
N ALA A 316 -5.83 -25.12 -4.64
CA ALA A 316 -5.24 -25.73 -5.85
C ALA A 316 -6.27 -26.52 -6.70
N ASN A 317 -7.43 -26.85 -6.13
CA ASN A 317 -8.50 -27.59 -6.78
C ASN A 317 -9.51 -26.73 -7.57
N SER A 318 -9.50 -25.40 -7.43
CA SER A 318 -10.46 -24.53 -8.16
C SER A 318 -10.07 -24.28 -9.62
N GLN A 319 -8.85 -24.63 -10.03
CA GLN A 319 -8.38 -24.52 -11.42
C GLN A 319 -8.87 -25.68 -12.33
N VAL A 320 -9.47 -26.73 -11.77
CA VAL A 320 -9.94 -27.90 -12.55
C VAL A 320 -11.34 -27.67 -13.16
N THR A 321 -12.09 -26.65 -12.72
CA THR A 321 -13.50 -26.45 -13.13
C THR A 321 -13.74 -25.21 -14.00
N ALA A 322 -12.68 -24.59 -14.53
CA ALA A 322 -12.78 -23.49 -15.50
C ALA A 322 -12.27 -23.91 -16.89
N LYS A 323 -12.76 -25.07 -17.37
CA LYS A 323 -12.66 -25.44 -18.79
C LYS A 323 -13.81 -26.40 -19.13
N ARG A 324 -14.97 -25.84 -19.49
CA ARG A 324 -15.96 -26.51 -20.34
C ARG A 324 -16.82 -25.48 -21.05
#